data_AF-A0A8E0UXU8-F1
#
_entry.id   AF-A0A8E0UXU8-F1
#
_cell.length_a   1.000
_cell.length_b   1.000
_cell.length_c   1.000
_cell.angle_alpha   90.00
_cell.angle_beta   90.00
_cell.angle_gamma   90.00
#
_symmetry.space_group_name_H-M   'P 1'
#
loop_
_entity.id
_entity.type
_entity.pdbx_description
1 polymer ?
#
loop_
_entity_poly.entity_id
_entity_poly.type
_entity_poly.pdbx_seq_one_letter_code
_entity_poly.pdbx_strand_id
1 'polypeptide(L)'
;MPLELEAAIAQSQSQDGRIEDKEYYTNFLEQLLGLVRHGDQATVSRMISVIRSGASQEEILRTLSEMSNNNRPGQEGNRGNG
;
A
#
# COMPACT_ATOMS: atom_id res chain seq x y z
N MET A 1 -10.74 -39.52 19.73
CA MET A 1 -10.48 -39.04 18.36
C MET A 1 -10.12 -37.54 18.41
N PRO A 2 -8.86 -37.17 18.74
CA PRO A 2 -8.45 -35.77 18.84
C PRO A 2 -7.87 -35.19 17.54
N LEU A 3 -7.46 -36.03 16.58
CA LEU A 3 -6.71 -35.60 15.40
C LEU A 3 -7.53 -34.77 14.38
N GLU A 4 -8.84 -34.96 14.29
CA GLU A 4 -9.68 -34.20 13.36
C GLU A 4 -9.92 -32.75 13.83
N LEU A 5 -9.95 -32.53 15.14
CA LEU A 5 -10.14 -31.20 15.72
C LEU A 5 -8.90 -30.32 15.49
N GLU A 6 -7.70 -30.88 15.69
CA GLU A 6 -6.44 -30.15 15.45
C GLU A 6 -6.23 -29.82 13.96
N ALA A 7 -6.61 -30.75 13.05
CA ALA A 7 -6.54 -30.51 11.62
C ALA A 7 -7.52 -29.41 11.15
N ALA A 8 -8.71 -29.32 11.74
CA ALA A 8 -9.67 -28.26 11.44
C ALA A 8 -9.17 -26.89 11.92
N ILE A 9 -8.55 -26.81 13.10
CA ILE A 9 -8.00 -25.56 13.64
C ILE A 9 -6.81 -25.07 12.81
N ALA A 10 -5.90 -25.98 12.40
CA ALA A 10 -4.77 -25.63 11.55
C ALA A 10 -5.22 -25.17 10.14
N GLN A 11 -6.27 -25.79 9.58
CA GLN A 11 -6.85 -25.37 8.30
C GLN A 11 -7.56 -24.01 8.41
N SER A 12 -8.31 -23.76 9.48
CA SER A 12 -8.92 -22.46 9.74
C SER A 12 -7.86 -21.37 9.90
N GLN A 13 -6.79 -21.59 10.67
CA GLN A 13 -5.70 -20.62 10.80
C GLN A 13 -4.95 -20.37 9.48
N SER A 14 -4.79 -21.39 8.65
CA SER A 14 -4.18 -21.27 7.32
C SER A 14 -5.08 -20.57 6.29
N GLN A 15 -6.40 -20.62 6.49
CA GLN A 15 -7.38 -19.92 5.66
C GLN A 15 -7.57 -18.48 6.12
N ASP A 16 -7.56 -18.24 7.44
CA ASP A 16 -7.65 -16.92 8.05
C ASP A 16 -6.46 -16.05 7.64
N GLY A 17 -5.22 -16.55 7.78
CA GLY A 17 -4.03 -15.85 7.28
C GLY A 17 -4.04 -15.61 5.77
N ARG A 18 -4.57 -16.56 4.97
CA ARG A 18 -4.73 -16.38 3.51
C ARG A 18 -5.80 -15.36 3.13
N ILE A 19 -6.84 -15.19 3.94
CA ILE A 19 -7.89 -14.18 3.73
C ILE A 19 -7.33 -12.80 4.11
N GLU A 20 -6.63 -12.70 5.25
CA GLU A 20 -5.92 -11.48 5.65
C GLU A 20 -4.89 -11.06 4.60
N ASP A 21 -4.11 -12.01 4.06
CA ASP A 21 -3.18 -11.77 2.96
C ASP A 21 -3.91 -11.19 1.73
N LYS A 22 -5.07 -11.75 1.37
CA LYS A 22 -5.80 -11.32 0.18
C LYS A 22 -6.36 -9.91 0.32
N GLU A 23 -6.98 -9.58 1.45
CA GLU A 23 -7.50 -8.23 1.71
C GLU A 23 -6.35 -7.21 1.74
N TYR A 24 -5.23 -7.60 2.36
CA TYR A 24 -4.01 -6.82 2.39
C TYR A 24 -3.47 -6.53 0.97
N TYR A 25 -3.31 -7.55 0.13
CA TYR A 25 -2.82 -7.39 -1.24
C TYR A 25 -3.80 -6.59 -2.10
N THR A 26 -5.10 -6.78 -1.89
CA THR A 26 -6.13 -6.03 -2.63
C THR A 26 -6.01 -4.54 -2.33
N ASN A 27 -5.99 -4.16 -1.05
CA ASN A 27 -5.86 -2.77 -0.63
C ASN A 27 -4.54 -2.14 -1.11
N PHE A 28 -3.43 -2.88 -1.00
CA PHE A 28 -2.13 -2.44 -1.51
C PHE A 28 -2.18 -2.12 -3.02
N LEU A 29 -2.74 -3.02 -3.81
CA LEU A 29 -2.87 -2.83 -5.26
C LEU A 29 -3.78 -1.66 -5.61
N GLU A 30 -4.88 -1.47 -4.88
CA GLU A 30 -5.76 -0.31 -5.08
C GLU A 30 -5.05 1.02 -4.81
N GLN A 31 -4.26 1.11 -3.74
CA GLN A 31 -3.47 2.30 -3.44
C GLN A 31 -2.38 2.56 -4.49
N LEU A 32 -1.69 1.50 -4.94
CA LEU A 32 -0.70 1.61 -6.01
C LEU A 32 -1.34 2.06 -7.33
N LEU A 33 -2.49 1.49 -7.68
CA LEU A 33 -3.23 1.86 -8.89
C LEU A 33 -3.72 3.32 -8.80
N GLY A 34 -4.20 3.75 -7.64
CA GLY A 34 -4.56 5.14 -7.38
C GLY A 34 -3.40 6.10 -7.61
N LEU A 35 -2.21 5.75 -7.11
CA LEU A 35 -0.99 6.53 -7.32
C LEU A 35 -0.59 6.57 -8.80
N VAL A 36 -0.66 5.46 -9.53
CA VAL A 36 -0.35 5.44 -10.97
C VAL A 36 -1.36 6.24 -11.79
N ARG A 37 -2.64 6.23 -11.40
CA ARG A 37 -3.72 6.87 -12.17
C ARG A 37 -3.85 8.37 -11.91
N HIS A 38 -3.51 8.82 -10.70
CA HIS A 38 -3.73 10.20 -10.26
C HIS A 38 -2.45 10.91 -9.78
N GLY A 39 -1.36 10.18 -9.56
CA GLY A 39 -0.08 10.76 -9.18
C GLY A 39 0.60 11.46 -10.35
N ASP A 40 1.42 12.45 -10.02
CA ASP A 40 2.27 13.09 -11.01
C ASP A 40 3.39 12.14 -11.45
N GLN A 41 3.97 12.41 -12.62
CA GLN A 41 4.98 11.56 -13.25
C GLN A 41 6.22 11.32 -12.36
N ALA A 42 6.63 12.30 -11.54
CA ALA A 42 7.76 12.13 -10.63
C ALA A 42 7.41 11.21 -9.46
N THR A 43 6.20 11.34 -8.90
CA THR A 43 5.69 10.44 -7.86
C THR A 43 5.60 8.99 -8.37
N VAL A 44 5.04 8.79 -9.56
CA VAL A 44 4.96 7.46 -10.19
C VAL A 44 6.36 6.88 -10.46
N SER A 45 7.26 7.67 -11.04
CA SER A 45 8.64 7.23 -11.34
C SER A 45 9.43 6.85 -10.08
N ARG A 46 9.24 7.60 -8.99
CA ARG A 46 9.87 7.31 -7.70
C ARG A 46 9.33 6.01 -7.11
N MET A 47 8.02 5.77 -7.16
CA MET A 47 7.43 4.51 -6.70
C MET A 47 7.92 3.31 -7.51
N ILE A 48 7.97 3.41 -8.85
CA ILE A 48 8.51 2.36 -9.72
C ILE A 48 9.98 2.07 -9.38
N SER A 49 10.77 3.10 -9.07
CA SER A 49 12.19 2.93 -8.70
C SER A 49 12.35 2.16 -7.39
N VAL A 50 11.50 2.43 -6.39
CA VAL A 50 11.50 1.71 -5.10
C VAL A 50 11.10 0.24 -5.29
N ILE A 51 10.09 -0.04 -6.11
CA ILE A 51 9.71 -1.43 -6.42
C ILE A 51 10.86 -2.15 -7.15
N ARG A 52 11.49 -1.49 -8.13
CA ARG A 52 12.58 -2.07 -8.92
C ARG A 52 13.88 -2.27 -8.14
N SER A 53 14.10 -1.55 -7.04
CA SER A 53 15.26 -1.78 -6.17
C SER A 53 15.12 -3.03 -5.31
N GLY A 54 13.98 -3.74 -5.39
CA GLY A 54 13.69 -4.87 -4.51
C GLY A 54 13.45 -4.43 -3.07
N ALA A 55 12.93 -3.21 -2.86
CA ALA A 55 12.59 -2.72 -1.54
C ALA A 55 11.59 -3.65 -0.83
N SER A 56 11.71 -3.74 0.48
CA SER A 56 10.78 -4.52 1.28
C SER A 56 9.36 -3.95 1.19
N GLN A 57 8.38 -4.81 1.44
CA GLN A 57 6.97 -4.44 1.45
C GLN A 57 6.67 -3.28 2.43
N GLU A 58 7.33 -3.27 3.59
CA GLU A 58 7.22 -2.17 4.57
C GLU A 58 7.76 -0.84 4.03
N GLU A 59 8.88 -0.88 3.30
CA GLU A 59 9.46 0.31 2.66
C GLU A 59 8.55 0.86 1.55
N ILE A 60 7.94 -0.03 0.75
CA ILE A 60 7.01 0.36 -0.30
C ILE A 60 5.76 1.01 0.33
N LEU A 61 5.19 0.41 1.37
CA LEU A 61 4.03 0.97 2.08
C LEU A 61 4.32 2.32 2.73
N ARG A 62 5.48 2.46 3.36
CA ARG A 62 5.91 3.75 3.95
C ARG A 62 5.99 4.81 2.86
N THR A 63 6.66 4.49 1.76
CA THR A 63 6.81 5.38 0.61
C THR A 63 5.46 5.79 0.02
N LEU A 64 4.54 4.83 -0.12
CA LEU A 64 3.17 5.06 -0.60
C LEU A 64 2.41 6.05 0.30
N SER A 65 2.51 5.84 1.62
CA SER A 65 1.86 6.68 2.63
C SER A 65 2.41 8.11 2.62
N GLU A 66 3.73 8.28 2.49
CA GLU A 66 4.38 9.59 2.39
C GLU A 66 3.97 10.34 1.11
N MET A 67 3.87 9.63 -0.01
CA MET A 67 3.45 10.22 -1.30
C MET A 67 1.98 10.63 -1.30
N SER A 68 1.10 9.83 -0.70
CA SER A 68 -0.32 10.17 -0.57
C SER A 68 -0.55 11.42 0.30
N ASN A 69 0.31 11.67 1.29
CA ASN A 69 0.16 12.82 2.19
C ASN A 69 0.66 14.13 1.57
N ASN A 70 1.66 14.05 0.67
CA ASN A 70 2.21 15.20 -0.05
C ASN A 70 1.29 15.74 -1.16
N ASN A 71 0.25 15.00 -1.54
CA ASN A 71 -0.71 15.42 -2.56
C ASN A 71 -1.85 16.32 -2.02
N ARG A 72 -1.79 16.77 -0.75
CA ARG A 72 -2.68 17.84 -0.26
C ARG A 72 -2.16 19.17 -0.81
N PRO A 73 -2.89 19.86 -1.71
CA PRO A 73 -2.49 21.17 -2.19
C PRO A 73 -2.51 22.15 -1.01
N GLY A 74 -1.33 22.45 -0.48
CA GLY A 74 -1.11 23.57 0.42
C GLY A 74 -1.26 24.87 -0.34
N GLN A 75 -2.51 25.34 -0.46
CA GLN A 75 -2.92 26.73 -0.23
C GLN A 75 -1.87 27.80 -0.65
N GLU A 76 -1.90 28.22 -1.91
CA GLU A 76 -1.27 29.47 -2.38
C GLU A 76 -1.93 30.67 -1.68
N GLY A 77 -1.41 31.01 -0.51
CA GLY A 77 -1.75 32.24 0.21
C GLY A 77 -1.04 33.44 -0.42
N ASN A 78 -1.74 34.09 -1.35
CA ASN A 78 -1.77 35.53 -1.61
C ASN A 78 -0.74 36.38 -0.82
N ARG A 79 0.35 36.82 -1.47
CA ARG A 79 1.10 38.01 -1.01
C ARG A 79 1.56 38.87 -2.19
N GLY A 80 0.81 39.96 -2.36
CA GLY A 80 1.37 41.29 -2.55
C GLY A 80 1.53 41.74 -3.99
N ASN A 81 0.67 42.66 -4.42
CA ASN A 81 1.08 43.69 -5.36
C ASN A 81 0.65 45.05 -4.82
N GLY A 82 1.58 46.02 -4.89
CA GLY A 82 1.44 47.39 -4.39
C GLY A 82 0.78 48.34 -5.37
#